data_AF-A0A7Y2IPH5-F1
#
_entry.id   AF-A0A7Y2IPH5-F1
#
_cell.length_a   1.000
_cell.length_b   1.000
_cell.length_c   1.000
_cell.angle_alpha   90.00
_cell.angle_beta   90.00
_cell.angle_gamma   90.00
#
_symmetry.space_group_name_H-M   'P 1'
#
loop_
_entity.id
_entity.type
_entity.pdbx_description
1 polymer ?
#
loop_
_entity_poly.entity_id
_entity_poly.type
_entity_poly.pdbx_seq_one_letter_code
_entity_poly.pdbx_strand_id
1 'polypeptide(L)' 'MTLPESWVDRLIREAAERGEFDDLEGSGKPIEMLKDPYDENWWVKRWIEREKLSPQALARLNDRRDRR' A
#
# COMPACT_ATOMS: atom_id res chain seq x y z
N MET A 1 5.84 27.41 -10.02
CA MET A 1 6.66 27.34 -8.80
C MET A 1 6.54 25.93 -8.27
N THR A 2 7.56 25.08 -8.44
CA THR A 2 7.55 23.69 -7.97
C THR A 2 7.71 23.68 -6.46
N LEU A 3 6.81 23.00 -5.73
CA LEU A 3 7.01 22.79 -4.30
C LEU A 3 8.28 21.96 -4.10
N PRO A 4 9.13 22.29 -3.11
CA PRO A 4 10.29 21.46 -2.78
C PRO A 4 9.81 20.03 -2.46
N GLU A 5 10.62 19.03 -2.79
CA GLU A 5 10.30 17.64 -2.48
C GLU A 5 10.00 17.46 -0.99
N SER A 6 8.97 16.68 -0.66
CA SER A 6 8.77 16.26 0.72
C SER A 6 9.91 15.34 1.13
N TRP A 7 10.23 15.31 2.42
CA TRP A 7 11.13 14.29 2.97
C TRP A 7 10.69 12.86 2.62
N VAL A 8 9.37 12.62 2.55
CA VAL A 8 8.81 11.32 2.13
C VAL A 8 9.11 11.01 0.67
N ASP A 9 8.91 11.98 -0.23
CA ASP A 9 9.23 11.83 -1.66
C ASP A 9 10.72 11.53 -1.87
N ARG A 10 11.57 12.22 -1.12
CA ARG A 10 13.02 11.99 -1.13
C ARG A 10 13.37 10.56 -0.74
N LEU A 11 12.81 10.05 0.35
CA LEU A 11 13.05 8.67 0.80
C LEU A 11 12.61 7.63 -0.25
N ILE A 12 11.44 7.85 -0.87
CA ILE A 12 10.92 6.95 -1.91
C ILE A 12 11.87 6.92 -3.10
N ARG A 13 12.35 8.09 -3.55
CA ARG A 13 13.33 8.16 -4.65
C ARG A 13 14.62 7.43 -4.28
N GLU A 14 15.22 7.72 -3.14
CA GLU A 14 16.49 7.11 -2.74
C GLU A 14 16.37 5.57 -2.62
N ALA A 15 15.24 5.05 -2.13
CA ALA A 15 14.96 3.62 -2.09
C ALA A 15 14.82 3.01 -3.51
N ALA A 16 14.17 3.72 -4.43
CA ALA A 16 14.02 3.29 -5.82
C ALA A 16 15.38 3.29 -6.55
N GLU A 17 16.21 4.31 -6.35
CA GLU A 17 17.57 4.40 -6.92
C GLU A 17 18.48 3.26 -6.44
N ARG A 18 18.25 2.77 -5.21
CA ARG A 18 18.97 1.63 -4.64
C ARG A 18 18.42 0.27 -5.09
N GLY A 19 17.33 0.24 -5.87
CA GLY A 19 16.71 -0.99 -6.33
C GLY A 19 15.94 -1.75 -5.24
N GLU A 20 15.56 -1.10 -4.13
CA GLU A 20 14.85 -1.79 -3.03
C GLU A 20 13.43 -2.24 -3.41
N PHE A 21 12.95 -1.85 -4.61
CA PHE A 21 11.67 -2.27 -5.17
C PHE A 21 11.78 -3.29 -6.32
N ASP A 22 12.99 -3.69 -6.74
CA ASP A 22 13.18 -4.54 -7.93
C ASP A 22 12.70 -5.99 -7.74
N ASP A 23 12.89 -6.55 -6.53
CA ASP A 23 12.55 -7.93 -6.19
C ASP A 23 11.40 -8.03 -5.18
N LEU A 24 10.39 -7.16 -5.32
CA LEU A 24 9.23 -7.22 -4.44
C LEU A 24 8.45 -8.52 -4.63
N GLU A 25 7.91 -9.02 -3.52
CA GLU A 25 6.99 -10.14 -3.55
C GLU A 25 5.77 -9.81 -4.43
N GLY A 26 5.68 -10.49 -5.58
CA GLY A 26 4.64 -10.23 -6.58
C GLY A 26 5.14 -9.53 -7.86
N SER A 27 6.41 -9.15 -7.94
CA SER A 27 7.01 -8.63 -9.17
C SER A 27 6.83 -9.63 -10.32
N GLY A 28 6.34 -9.13 -11.47
CA GLY A 28 6.03 -9.94 -12.65
C GLY A 28 4.82 -10.88 -12.55
N LYS A 29 4.16 -11.00 -11.39
CA LYS A 29 2.94 -11.80 -11.22
C LYS A 29 1.71 -11.03 -11.69
N PRO A 30 0.68 -11.69 -12.24
CA PRO A 30 -0.57 -11.03 -12.59
C PRO A 30 -1.22 -10.40 -11.35
N ILE A 31 -1.87 -9.24 -11.54
CA ILE A 31 -2.66 -8.60 -10.49
C ILE A 31 -3.88 -9.47 -10.22
N GLU A 32 -3.91 -10.07 -9.03
CA GLU A 32 -5.05 -10.83 -8.53
C GLU A 32 -6.27 -9.91 -8.38
N MET A 33 -7.48 -10.45 -8.54
CA MET A 33 -8.74 -9.72 -8.32
C MET A 33 -9.00 -8.54 -9.28
N LEU A 34 -8.27 -8.46 -10.41
CA LEU A 34 -8.52 -7.42 -11.43
C LEU A 34 -9.95 -7.43 -12.00
N LYS A 35 -10.66 -8.56 -11.86
CA LYS A 35 -12.05 -8.75 -12.32
C LYS A 35 -13.09 -8.61 -11.19
N ASP A 36 -12.65 -8.44 -9.95
CA ASP A 36 -13.55 -8.34 -8.82
C ASP A 36 -14.20 -6.95 -8.78
N PRO A 37 -15.37 -6.82 -8.14
CA PRO A 37 -15.97 -5.50 -7.89
C PRO A 37 -14.98 -4.58 -7.17
N TYR A 38 -14.95 -3.31 -7.59
CA TYR A 38 -14.09 -2.31 -6.95
C TYR A 38 -14.47 -2.15 -5.48
N ASP A 39 -13.48 -2.33 -4.60
CA ASP A 39 -13.60 -2.19 -3.15
C ASP A 39 -12.52 -1.23 -2.67
N GLU A 40 -12.87 -0.07 -2.12
CA GLU A 40 -11.92 0.94 -1.62
C GLU A 40 -10.90 0.41 -0.59
N ASN A 41 -11.23 -0.69 0.10
CA ASN A 41 -10.41 -1.35 1.11
C ASN A 41 -9.66 -2.58 0.57
N TRP A 42 -9.68 -2.82 -0.75
CA TRP A 42 -9.05 -3.99 -1.39
C TRP A 42 -7.60 -4.19 -0.94
N TRP A 43 -6.82 -3.11 -0.91
CA TRP A 43 -5.39 -3.17 -0.58
C TRP A 43 -5.15 -3.41 0.92
N VAL A 44 -6.02 -2.90 1.80
CA VAL A 44 -5.92 -3.10 3.25
C VAL A 44 -6.28 -4.53 3.61
N LYS A 45 -7.35 -5.07 2.99
CA LYS A 45 -7.73 -6.48 3.15
C LYS A 45 -6.58 -7.39 2.73
N ARG A 46 -5.95 -7.13 1.59
CA ARG A 46 -4.77 -7.89 1.12
C ARG A 46 -3.60 -7.83 2.10
N TRP A 47 -3.33 -6.65 2.66
CA TRP A 47 -2.27 -6.48 3.66
C TRP A 47 -2.56 -7.28 4.94
N ILE A 48 -3.79 -7.25 5.44
CA ILE A 48 -4.21 -8.04 6.61
C ILE A 48 -4.00 -9.54 6.38
N GLU A 49 -4.41 -10.04 5.22
CA GLU A 49 -4.23 -11.45 4.85
C GLU A 49 -2.74 -11.82 4.75
N ARG A 50 -1.93 -11.00 4.07
CA ARG A 50 -0.48 -11.24 3.90
C ARG A 50 0.26 -11.26 5.24
N GLU A 51 -0.05 -10.31 6.11
CA GLU A 51 0.58 -10.18 7.44
C GLU A 51 -0.07 -11.10 8.50
N LYS A 52 -1.07 -11.91 8.12
CA LYS A 52 -1.86 -12.78 9.02
C LYS A 52 -2.43 -12.03 10.23
N LEU A 53 -2.87 -10.81 10.00
CA LEU A 53 -3.46 -9.96 11.03
C LEU A 53 -4.93 -10.31 11.23
N SER A 54 -5.46 -9.99 12.41
CA SER A 54 -6.90 -10.15 12.64
C SER A 54 -7.70 -9.13 11.81
N PRO A 55 -8.86 -9.51 11.24
CA PRO A 55 -9.77 -8.61 10.50
C PRO A 55 -10.14 -7.32 11.27
N GLN A 56 -10.07 -7.34 12.60
CA GLN A 56 -10.25 -6.15 13.45
C GLN A 56 -9.26 -5.01 13.16
N ALA A 57 -8.15 -5.29 12.47
CA ALA A 57 -7.20 -4.28 12.00
C ALA A 57 -7.84 -3.32 10.97
N LEU A 58 -8.72 -3.82 10.10
CA LEU A 58 -9.42 -2.97 9.12
C LEU A 58 -10.39 -2.01 9.82
N ALA A 59 -11.15 -2.51 10.80
CA ALA A 59 -12.09 -1.69 11.57
C ALA A 59 -11.38 -0.51 12.26
N ARG A 60 -10.19 -0.77 12.84
CA ARG A 60 -9.36 0.27 13.47
C ARG A 60 -8.81 1.29 12.49
N LEU A 61 -8.43 0.87 11.28
CA LEU A 61 -7.95 1.78 10.24
C LEU A 61 -9.09 2.68 9.71
N ASN A 62 -10.29 2.12 9.55
CA ASN A 62 -11.46 2.87 9.10
C ASN A 62 -11.92 3.90 10.15
N ASP A 63 -11.92 3.55 11.44
CA ASP A 63 -12.20 4.52 12.53
C ASP A 63 -11.23 5.72 12.50
N ARG A 64 -9.94 5.51 12.16
CA ARG A 64 -9.00 6.63 12.01
C ARG A 64 -9.26 7.49 10.78
N ARG A 65 -9.76 6.90 9.69
CA ARG A 65 -10.08 7.64 8.45
C ARG A 65 -11.31 8.51 8.62
N ASP A 66 -12.33 8.00 9.32
CA ASP A 66 -13.61 8.68 9.52
C ASP A 66 -13.50 9.90 10.46
N ARG A 67 -12.47 9.92 11.31
CA ARG A 67 -12.18 11.05 12.23
C ARG A 67 -11.41 12.22 11.62
N ARG A 68 -11.22 12.25 10.30
CA ARG A 68 -10.48 13.32 9.60
C ARG A 68 -11.42 14.20 8.80
#